data_AF-A0A7K7WQP3-F1
#
_entry.id   AF-A0A7K7WQP3-F1
#
_cell.length_a   1.000
_cell.length_b   1.000
_cell.length_c   1.000
_cell.angle_alpha   90.00
_cell.angle_beta   90.00
_cell.angle_gamma   90.00
#
_symmetry.space_group_name_H-M   'P 1'
#
loop_
_entity.id
_entity.type
_entity.pdbx_description
1 polymer ?
#
loop_
_entity_poly.entity_id
_entity_poly.type
_entity_poly.pdbx_seq_one_letter_code
_entity_poly.pdbx_strand_id
1 'polypeptide(L)'
;RQPRVPLLLSRMREVAKVFLATNSDYSYTDVGRRRAPLLSPLHPVLTPSPTQRPWRSYFDLIVVDTRKPLFFAEGTVLRQVNTDTGNLRMGTYTGPLQHCAVYSGGESARA
;
A
#
# COMPACT_ATOMS: atom_id res chain seq x y z
N ARG A 1 6.93 16.13 9.57
CA ARG A 1 7.54 14.78 9.39
C ARG A 1 7.31 14.01 10.69
N GLN A 2 6.66 12.82 10.68
CA GLN A 2 6.39 12.04 11.89
C GLN A 2 7.20 10.73 11.89
N PRO A 3 8.32 10.64 12.63
CA PRO A 3 9.19 9.46 12.61
C PRO A 3 8.58 8.20 13.25
N ARG A 4 7.38 8.31 13.84
CA ARG A 4 6.71 7.23 14.60
C ARG A 4 5.85 6.31 13.75
N VAL A 5 5.51 6.69 12.51
CA VAL A 5 4.59 5.92 11.66
C VAL A 5 5.15 4.52 11.28
N PRO A 6 6.42 4.36 10.86
CA PRO A 6 7.02 3.03 10.64
C PRO A 6 6.94 2.13 11.85
N LEU A 7 7.30 2.68 13.02
CA LEU A 7 7.34 1.92 14.25
C LEU A 7 5.94 1.43 14.62
N LEU A 8 4.93 2.31 14.52
CA LEU A 8 3.54 1.95 14.76
C LEU A 8 3.06 0.85 13.81
N LEU A 9 3.27 1.00 12.49
CA LEU A 9 2.84 0.01 11.51
C LEU A 9 3.55 -1.34 11.71
N SER A 10 4.84 -1.33 12.05
CA SER A 10 5.58 -2.56 12.39
C SER A 10 4.99 -3.24 13.63
N ARG A 11 4.70 -2.49 14.70
CA ARG A 11 4.09 -3.04 15.92
C ARG A 11 2.68 -3.57 15.70
N MET A 12 1.85 -2.87 14.92
CA MET A 12 0.52 -3.36 14.57
C MET A 12 0.61 -4.70 13.82
N ARG A 13 1.59 -4.85 12.93
CA ARG A 13 1.80 -6.09 12.16
C ARG A 13 2.31 -7.28 12.98
N GLU A 14 2.91 -7.04 14.14
CA GLU A 14 3.29 -8.12 15.07
C GLU A 14 2.05 -8.83 15.65
N VAL A 15 0.89 -8.16 15.69
CA VAL A 15 -0.33 -8.65 16.36
C VAL A 15 -1.58 -8.72 15.47
N ALA A 16 -1.59 -8.04 14.33
CA ALA A 16 -2.75 -7.95 13.44
C ALA A 16 -2.36 -7.69 11.98
N LYS A 17 -3.27 -7.96 11.04
CA LYS A 17 -3.08 -7.56 9.64
C LYS A 17 -3.28 -6.04 9.49
N VAL A 18 -2.46 -5.41 8.67
CA VAL A 18 -2.53 -3.98 8.38
C VAL A 18 -2.79 -3.76 6.90
N PHE A 19 -3.79 -2.95 6.56
CA PHE A 19 -4.15 -2.66 5.17
C PHE A 19 -4.17 -1.16 4.86
N LEU A 20 -4.02 -0.82 3.58
CA LEU A 20 -4.25 0.51 3.04
C LEU A 20 -5.41 0.47 2.05
N ALA A 21 -6.40 1.34 2.24
CA ALA A 21 -7.49 1.56 1.28
C ALA A 21 -7.62 3.07 0.99
N THR A 22 -7.16 3.51 -0.19
CA THR A 22 -7.12 4.95 -0.58
C THR A 22 -7.88 5.22 -1.87
N ASN A 23 -8.42 6.44 -2.03
CA ASN A 23 -9.06 6.88 -3.28
C ASN A 23 -8.04 7.35 -4.32
N SER A 24 -6.81 7.67 -3.90
CA SER A 24 -5.73 8.06 -4.80
C SER A 24 -5.27 6.91 -5.67
N ASP A 25 -4.77 7.22 -6.86
CA ASP A 25 -4.13 6.27 -7.75
C ASP A 25 -2.78 5.78 -7.21
N TYR A 26 -2.23 4.74 -7.84
CA TYR A 26 -0.93 4.19 -7.44
C TYR A 26 0.21 5.18 -7.65
N SER A 27 0.23 5.91 -8.77
CA SER A 27 1.32 6.83 -9.12
C SER A 27 1.50 7.92 -8.06
N TYR A 28 0.41 8.56 -7.64
CA TYR A 28 0.40 9.55 -6.58
C TYR A 28 0.78 8.92 -5.23
N THR A 29 0.24 7.73 -4.92
CA THR A 29 0.52 7.02 -3.67
C THR A 29 2.00 6.61 -3.55
N ASP A 30 2.61 6.16 -4.65
CA ASP A 30 4.01 5.75 -4.70
C ASP A 30 4.95 6.96 -4.66
N VAL A 31 4.66 8.03 -5.42
CA VAL A 31 5.44 9.28 -5.37
C VAL A 31 5.37 9.93 -3.99
N GLY A 32 4.18 10.03 -3.40
CA GLY A 32 3.98 10.59 -2.07
C GLY A 32 4.76 9.82 -1.00
N ARG A 33 4.83 8.48 -1.09
CA ARG A 33 5.54 7.62 -0.11
C ARG A 33 7.03 7.44 -0.39
N ARG A 34 7.48 7.62 -1.64
CA ARG A 34 8.91 7.67 -1.99
C ARG A 34 9.55 9.02 -1.67
N ARG A 35 8.85 10.13 -1.97
CA ARG A 35 9.37 11.49 -1.76
C ARG A 35 9.16 11.99 -0.33
N ALA A 36 8.11 11.56 0.36
CA ALA A 36 7.98 11.80 1.78
C ALA A 36 8.52 10.56 2.52
N PRO A 37 9.67 10.64 3.20
CA PRO A 37 10.11 9.60 4.13
C PRO A 37 9.25 9.66 5.41
N LEU A 38 7.93 9.66 5.25
CA LEU A 38 6.96 9.37 6.30
C LEU A 38 7.23 8.00 6.90
N LEU A 39 7.86 7.11 6.12
CA LEU A 39 8.12 5.73 6.51
C LEU A 39 9.62 5.39 6.72
N SER A 40 10.48 6.41 6.81
CA SER A 40 11.90 6.18 7.08
C SER A 40 12.15 6.13 8.58
N PRO A 41 12.73 5.05 9.13
CA PRO A 41 13.24 5.08 10.49
C PRO A 41 14.46 6.00 10.51
N LEU A 42 14.36 7.11 11.25
CA LEU A 42 15.53 7.94 11.55
C LEU A 42 16.45 7.13 12.47
N HIS A 43 17.53 6.57 11.93
CA HIS A 43 18.72 6.25 12.70
C HIS A 43 19.79 7.28 12.31
N PRO A 44 20.19 8.22 13.19
CA PRO A 44 21.23 9.19 12.88
C PRO A 44 22.59 8.55 13.19
N VAL A 45 23.03 7.59 12.39
CA VAL A 45 24.42 7.12 12.42
C VAL A 45 24.92 6.96 11.00
N LEU A 46 25.95 7.75 10.72
CA LEU A 46 26.85 7.76 9.57
C LEU A 46 27.15 6.35 9.03
N THR A 47 26.34 5.84 8.11
CA THR A 47 26.69 4.81 7.12
C THR A 47 25.64 4.80 6.01
N PRO A 48 26.00 4.54 4.74
CA PRO A 48 25.00 4.23 3.71
C PRO A 48 24.41 2.85 4.03
N SER A 49 23.37 2.78 4.86
CA SER A 49 22.73 1.50 5.18
C SER A 49 21.89 1.01 3.99
N PRO A 50 22.11 -0.21 3.46
CA PRO A 50 21.46 -0.71 2.24
C PRO A 50 20.01 -1.21 2.42
N THR A 51 19.35 -0.92 3.54
CA THR A 51 18.09 -1.59 3.93
C THR A 51 16.94 -0.62 4.18
N GLN A 52 16.66 0.29 3.25
CA GLN A 52 15.35 0.96 3.23
C GLN A 52 14.28 -0.04 2.76
N ARG A 53 13.59 -0.64 3.74
CA ARG A 53 12.44 -1.53 3.49
C ARG A 53 11.38 -0.79 2.66
N PRO A 54 10.89 -1.34 1.54
CA PRO A 54 9.90 -0.67 0.69
C PRO A 54 8.61 -0.43 1.48
N TRP A 55 8.00 0.74 1.31
CA TRP A 55 6.81 1.12 2.08
C TRP A 55 5.67 0.10 2.01
N ARG A 56 5.55 -0.58 0.87
CA ARG A 56 4.51 -1.58 0.60
C ARG A 56 4.56 -2.74 1.61
N SER A 57 5.76 -3.09 2.07
CA SER A 57 5.94 -4.18 3.03
C SER A 57 5.48 -3.86 4.45
N TYR A 58 5.03 -2.63 4.75
CA TYR A 58 4.33 -2.30 6.00
C TYR A 58 2.83 -2.62 5.95
N PHE A 59 2.33 -3.16 4.83
CA PHE A 59 0.93 -3.49 4.65
C PHE A 59 0.82 -4.93 4.15
N ASP A 60 -0.13 -5.67 4.69
CA ASP A 60 -0.49 -7.01 4.25
C ASP A 60 -1.41 -6.95 3.02
N LEU A 61 -2.13 -5.84 2.85
CA LEU A 61 -2.96 -5.53 1.69
C LEU A 61 -2.92 -4.05 1.33
N ILE A 62 -2.85 -3.74 0.03
CA ILE A 62 -2.85 -2.37 -0.49
C ILE A 62 -3.88 -2.26 -1.61
N VAL A 63 -4.87 -1.40 -1.42
CA VAL A 63 -5.91 -1.08 -2.40
C VAL A 63 -5.91 0.42 -2.66
N VAL A 64 -5.66 0.79 -3.92
CA VAL A 64 -5.72 2.16 -4.45
C VAL A 64 -7.00 2.35 -5.27
N ASP A 65 -7.31 3.58 -5.68
CA ASP A 65 -8.50 3.90 -6.49
C ASP A 65 -9.81 3.32 -5.95
N THR A 66 -9.96 3.23 -4.63
CA THR A 66 -11.12 2.55 -4.01
C THR A 66 -12.46 3.22 -4.31
N ARG A 67 -12.49 4.48 -4.76
CA ARG A 67 -13.71 5.26 -5.04
C ARG A 67 -14.68 5.32 -3.85
N LYS A 68 -14.19 5.40 -2.61
CA LYS A 68 -15.05 5.62 -1.43
C LYS A 68 -15.94 6.86 -1.65
N PRO A 69 -17.26 6.78 -1.35
CA PRO A 69 -17.90 5.72 -0.55
C PRO A 69 -18.32 4.45 -1.31
N LEU A 70 -18.27 4.43 -2.65
CA LEU A 70 -18.72 3.29 -3.46
C LEU A 70 -18.08 1.95 -3.05
N PHE A 71 -16.82 2.00 -2.60
CA PHE A 71 -16.08 0.86 -2.05
C PHE A 71 -16.84 0.08 -0.96
N PHE A 72 -17.65 0.75 -0.15
CA PHE A 72 -18.39 0.15 0.97
C PHE A 72 -19.78 -0.36 0.57
N ALA A 73 -20.13 -0.25 -0.71
CA ALA A 73 -21.37 -0.74 -1.29
C ALA A 73 -21.03 -1.78 -2.38
N GLU A 74 -21.42 -1.53 -3.63
CA GLU A 74 -21.17 -2.40 -4.79
C GLU A 74 -19.71 -2.37 -5.31
N GLY A 75 -18.94 -1.36 -4.94
CA GLY A 75 -17.54 -1.22 -5.32
C GLY A 75 -17.31 -1.14 -6.84
N THR A 76 -16.14 -1.64 -7.26
CA THR A 76 -15.72 -1.67 -8.67
C THR A 76 -14.96 -2.94 -8.98
N VAL A 77 -14.69 -3.19 -10.27
CA VAL A 77 -13.84 -4.31 -10.70
C VAL A 77 -12.48 -4.24 -10.01
N LEU A 78 -12.13 -5.31 -9.28
CA LEU A 78 -10.81 -5.45 -8.67
C LEU A 78 -9.77 -5.76 -9.75
N ARG A 79 -8.71 -4.96 -9.80
CA ARG A 79 -7.58 -5.15 -10.71
C ARG A 79 -6.26 -5.16 -9.96
N GLN A 80 -5.24 -5.79 -10.54
CA GLN A 80 -3.89 -5.77 -9.98
C GLN A 80 -3.06 -4.67 -10.66
N VAL A 81 -2.29 -3.91 -9.88
CA VAL A 81 -1.38 -2.88 -10.39
C VAL A 81 -0.04 -3.52 -10.75
N ASN A 82 0.50 -3.22 -11.92
CA ASN A 82 1.90 -3.44 -12.22
C ASN A 82 2.71 -2.35 -11.52
N THR A 83 3.41 -2.69 -10.43
CA THR A 83 4.08 -1.70 -9.59
C THR A 83 5.34 -1.09 -10.19
N ASP A 84 5.82 -1.65 -11.30
CA ASP A 84 7.01 -1.16 -12.02
C ASP A 84 6.62 -0.06 -13.01
N THR A 85 5.43 -0.15 -13.60
CA THR A 85 4.91 0.82 -14.58
C THR A 85 3.82 1.73 -14.01
N GLY A 86 3.17 1.34 -12.93
CA GLY A 86 1.99 1.98 -12.36
C GLY A 86 0.67 1.69 -13.10
N ASN A 87 0.71 0.93 -14.20
CA ASN A 87 -0.47 0.60 -14.98
C ASN A 87 -1.26 -0.57 -14.38
N LEU A 88 -2.56 -0.62 -14.65
CA LEU A 88 -3.40 -1.77 -14.29
C LEU A 88 -3.12 -2.95 -15.22
N ARG A 89 -2.97 -4.14 -14.64
CA ARG A 89 -2.98 -5.40 -15.40
C ARG A 89 -4.36 -5.60 -16.03
N MET A 90 -4.39 -6.17 -17.24
CA MET A 90 -5.63 -6.43 -17.95
C MET A 90 -6.45 -7.52 -17.24
N GLY A 91 -7.78 -7.34 -17.26
CA GLY A 91 -8.73 -8.28 -16.69
C GLY A 91 -9.08 -8.02 -15.21
N THR A 92 -10.05 -8.78 -14.72
CA THR A 92 -10.44 -8.80 -13.31
C THR A 92 -9.51 -9.73 -12.55
N TYR A 93 -9.03 -9.29 -11.38
CA TYR A 93 -8.21 -10.13 -10.53
C TYR A 93 -9.08 -11.11 -9.73
N THR A 94 -8.81 -12.41 -9.88
CA THR A 94 -9.52 -13.50 -9.20
C THR A 94 -8.61 -14.41 -8.37
N GLY A 95 -7.34 -14.04 -8.23
CA GLY A 95 -6.34 -14.81 -7.48
C GLY A 95 -6.36 -14.54 -5.96
N PRO A 96 -5.58 -15.31 -5.19
CA PRO A 96 -5.41 -15.06 -3.75
C PRO A 96 -4.58 -13.79 -3.50
N LEU A 97 -4.90 -13.04 -2.45
CA LEU A 97 -4.15 -11.83 -2.09
C LEU A 97 -2.67 -12.13 -1.82
N GLN A 98 -1.78 -11.38 -2.46
CA GLN A 98 -0.33 -11.60 -2.39
C GLN A 98 0.37 -10.52 -1.57
N HIS A 99 1.37 -10.91 -0.79
CA HIS A 99 2.19 -9.98 -0.03
C HIS A 99 2.89 -8.98 -0.96
N CYS A 100 2.91 -7.70 -0.58
CA CYS A 100 3.45 -6.58 -1.37
C CYS A 100 2.77 -6.31 -2.73
N ALA A 101 1.73 -7.06 -3.11
CA ALA A 101 0.92 -6.75 -4.27
C ALA A 101 0.04 -5.51 -4.00
N VAL A 102 -0.29 -4.81 -5.08
CA VAL A 102 -1.14 -3.63 -5.03
C VAL A 102 -2.34 -3.87 -5.94
N TYR A 103 -3.52 -3.57 -5.41
CA TYR A 103 -4.80 -3.70 -6.11
C TYR A 103 -5.43 -2.34 -6.32
N SER A 104 -6.30 -2.24 -7.32
CA SER A 104 -7.05 -1.03 -7.66
C SER A 104 -8.54 -1.36 -7.73
N GLY A 105 -9.38 -0.49 -7.14
CA GLY A 105 -10.83 -0.67 -7.09
C GLY A 105 -11.29 -1.66 -6.02
N GLY A 106 -12.17 -2.59 -6.40
CA GLY A 106 -12.74 -3.59 -5.49
C GLY A 106 -13.90 -3.09 -4.63
N GLU A 107 -14.28 -3.91 -3.66
CA GLU A 107 -15.33 -3.67 -2.66
C GLU A 107 -14.84 -4.16 -1.29
N SER A 108 -15.33 -3.56 -0.20
CA SER A 108 -14.86 -3.88 1.16
C SER A 108 -15.16 -5.30 1.60
N ALA A 109 -16.16 -5.96 0.99
CA ALA A 109 -16.52 -7.34 1.31
C ALA A 109 -15.53 -8.38 0.72
N ARG A 110 -14.73 -8.00 -0.28
CA ARG A 110 -13.78 -8.87 -0.98
C ARG A 110 -12.32 -8.45 -0.83
N ALA A 111 -12.07 -7.37 -0.09
CA ALA A 111 -10.73 -6.86 0.20
C ALA A 111 -10.17 -7.51 1.48
#